data_AF-D9VQD1-F1
#
_entry.id   AF-D9VQD1-F1
#
_cell.length_a   1.000
_cell.length_b   1.000
_cell.length_c   1.000
_cell.angle_alpha   90.00
_cell.angle_beta   90.00
_cell.angle_gamma   90.00
#
_symmetry.space_group_name_H-M   'P 1'
#
loop_
_entity.id
_entity.type
_entity.pdbx_description
1 polymer ?
#
loop_
_entity_poly.entity_id
_entity_poly.type
_entity_poly.pdbx_seq_one_letter_code
_entity_poly.pdbx_strand_id
1 'polypeptide(L)'
;MAAADALAGNTERAADRYEAAFAGLAAEDRGGATWAAAEAALGREAMTVLLAAGRPAAARAVWDRLRPSLREQGRFRLLAARLLAAEGHVGAARRVFEDGFEIADLREGEETLSEVWAALTDRPLPPEYDFRMRPVSPT
;
A
#
# COMPACT_ATOMS: atom_id res chain seq x y z
N MET A 1 -16.10 -8.66 -21.27
CA MET A 1 -15.07 -7.63 -21.54
C MET A 1 -15.48 -6.25 -21.03
N ALA A 2 -16.70 -5.75 -21.30
CA ALA A 2 -17.11 -4.40 -20.90
C ALA A 2 -17.04 -4.04 -19.38
N ALA A 3 -17.24 -4.99 -18.47
CA ALA A 3 -17.19 -4.71 -17.02
C ALA A 3 -15.75 -4.49 -16.51
N ALA A 4 -14.76 -5.16 -17.12
CA ALA A 4 -13.35 -5.00 -16.76
C ALA A 4 -12.80 -3.66 -17.26
N ASP A 5 -13.18 -3.26 -18.48
CA ASP A 5 -12.78 -1.97 -19.05
C ASP A 5 -13.41 -0.78 -18.30
N ALA A 6 -14.64 -0.92 -17.82
CA ALA A 6 -15.28 0.10 -16.98
C ALA A 6 -14.59 0.24 -15.60
N LEU A 7 -14.18 -0.88 -14.98
CA LEU A 7 -13.39 -0.84 -13.74
C LEU A 7 -11.99 -0.25 -13.99
N ALA A 8 -11.34 -0.60 -15.10
CA ALA A 8 -10.05 -0.05 -15.48
C ALA A 8 -10.15 1.47 -15.72
N GLY A 9 -11.15 1.92 -16.49
CA GLY A 9 -11.38 3.35 -16.75
C GLY A 9 -11.78 4.16 -15.50
N ASN A 10 -12.45 3.53 -14.53
CA ASN A 10 -12.70 4.14 -13.21
C ASN A 10 -11.41 4.24 -12.39
N THR A 11 -10.55 3.22 -12.46
CA THR A 11 -9.25 3.21 -11.78
C THR A 11 -8.31 4.29 -12.34
N GLU A 12 -8.24 4.44 -13.66
CA GLU A 12 -7.43 5.47 -14.32
C GLU A 12 -7.92 6.90 -13.98
N ARG A 13 -9.24 7.15 -14.06
CA ARG A 13 -9.81 8.45 -13.69
C ARG A 13 -9.63 8.77 -12.20
N ALA A 14 -9.71 7.75 -11.34
CA ALA A 14 -9.40 7.92 -9.92
C ALA A 14 -7.92 8.29 -9.73
N ALA A 15 -7.00 7.60 -10.42
CA ALA A 15 -5.57 7.88 -10.37
C ALA A 15 -5.25 9.33 -10.73
N ASP A 16 -5.80 9.84 -11.84
CA ASP A 16 -5.56 11.24 -12.26
C ASP A 16 -6.07 12.25 -11.23
N ARG A 17 -7.23 11.99 -10.62
CA ARG A 17 -7.79 12.86 -9.58
C ARG A 17 -6.90 12.86 -8.32
N TYR A 18 -6.38 11.70 -7.92
CA TYR A 18 -5.51 11.60 -6.76
C TYR A 18 -4.15 12.26 -7.00
N GLU A 19 -3.58 12.14 -8.20
CA GLU A 19 -2.34 12.83 -8.58
C GLU A 19 -2.50 14.35 -8.46
N ALA A 20 -3.59 14.91 -9.00
CA ALA A 20 -3.89 16.33 -8.90
C ALA A 20 -4.13 16.78 -7.44
N ALA A 21 -4.86 15.99 -6.65
CA ALA A 21 -5.12 16.30 -5.24
C ALA A 21 -3.83 16.28 -4.39
N PHE A 22 -2.96 15.31 -4.62
CA PHE A 22 -1.71 15.17 -3.87
C PHE A 22 -0.67 16.24 -4.27
N ALA A 23 -0.66 16.65 -5.54
CA ALA A 23 0.15 17.79 -5.99
C ALA A 23 -0.24 19.10 -5.29
N GLY A 24 -1.54 19.31 -5.01
CA GLY A 24 -2.04 20.47 -4.27
C GLY A 24 -1.71 20.44 -2.77
N LEU A 25 -1.72 19.26 -2.15
CA LEU A 25 -1.43 19.07 -0.72
C LEU A 25 0.01 19.42 -0.33
N ALA A 26 0.97 19.22 -1.25
CA ALA A 26 2.37 19.56 -1.03
C ALA A 26 2.64 21.07 -0.96
N ALA A 27 1.71 21.91 -1.44
CA ALA A 27 1.87 23.36 -1.46
C ALA A 27 1.40 24.05 -0.17
N GLU A 28 0.58 23.38 0.65
CA GLU A 28 0.00 23.95 1.86
C GLU A 28 0.46 23.18 3.11
N ASP A 29 1.57 23.62 3.72
CA ASP A 29 1.96 23.12 5.04
C ASP A 29 0.97 23.61 6.11
N ARG A 30 -0.04 22.79 6.41
CA ARG A 30 -0.97 23.05 7.51
C ARG A 30 -0.69 22.08 8.65
N GLY A 31 0.19 22.45 9.57
CA GLY A 31 0.56 21.64 10.72
C GLY A 31 -0.64 21.28 11.62
N GLY A 32 -0.70 20.02 12.09
CA GLY A 32 -1.68 19.56 13.08
C GLY A 32 -1.99 18.05 12.98
N ALA A 33 -2.47 17.44 14.07
CA ALA A 33 -2.83 16.02 14.12
C ALA A 33 -3.97 15.65 13.15
N THR A 34 -4.95 16.54 12.97
CA THR A 34 -6.05 16.36 11.99
C THR A 34 -5.54 16.33 10.55
N TRP A 35 -4.53 17.15 10.24
CA TRP A 35 -3.91 17.17 8.92
C TRP A 35 -3.10 15.91 8.67
N ALA A 36 -2.36 15.42 9.67
CA ALA A 36 -1.62 14.17 9.56
C ALA A 36 -2.56 12.96 9.31
N ALA A 37 -3.73 12.92 9.94
CA ALA A 37 -4.74 11.90 9.68
C ALA A 37 -5.33 11.99 8.25
N ALA A 38 -5.61 13.20 7.76
CA ALA A 38 -6.09 13.40 6.40
C ALA A 38 -5.01 13.06 5.35
N GLU A 39 -3.75 13.44 5.59
CA GLU A 39 -2.58 13.09 4.76
C GLU A 39 -2.39 11.56 4.73
N ALA A 40 -2.52 10.89 5.87
CA ALA A 40 -2.46 9.43 5.95
C ALA A 40 -3.58 8.75 5.15
N ALA A 41 -4.82 9.22 5.30
CA ALA A 41 -5.96 8.68 4.58
C ALA A 41 -5.79 8.84 3.05
N LEU A 42 -5.49 10.06 2.59
CA LEU A 42 -5.33 10.34 1.17
C LEU A 42 -4.10 9.63 0.58
N GLY A 43 -2.97 9.64 1.29
CA GLY A 43 -1.75 8.97 0.85
C GLY A 43 -1.96 7.48 0.62
N ARG A 44 -2.68 6.80 1.52
CA ARG A 44 -3.02 5.38 1.33
C ARG A 44 -3.91 5.16 0.12
N GLU A 45 -4.98 5.94 -0.03
CA GLU A 45 -5.91 5.78 -1.14
C GLU A 45 -5.21 6.02 -2.48
N ALA A 46 -4.47 7.12 -2.59
CA ALA A 46 -3.71 7.47 -3.78
C ALA A 46 -2.71 6.37 -4.15
N MET A 47 -1.86 5.94 -3.22
CA MET A 47 -0.89 4.86 -3.50
C MET A 47 -1.57 3.55 -3.89
N THR A 48 -2.69 3.19 -3.24
CA THR A 48 -3.43 1.96 -3.55
C THR A 48 -3.96 1.98 -4.98
N VAL A 49 -4.60 3.08 -5.39
CA VAL A 49 -5.16 3.24 -6.73
C VAL A 49 -4.05 3.30 -7.79
N LEU A 50 -2.97 4.04 -7.54
CA LEU A 50 -1.86 4.17 -8.47
C LEU A 50 -1.13 2.84 -8.70
N LEU A 51 -0.94 2.05 -7.64
CA LEU A 51 -0.35 0.72 -7.76
C LEU A 51 -1.28 -0.26 -8.48
N ALA A 52 -2.59 -0.19 -8.22
CA ALA A 52 -3.58 -1.00 -8.94
C ALA A 52 -3.65 -0.64 -10.44
N ALA A 53 -3.44 0.64 -10.77
CA ALA A 53 -3.37 1.13 -12.15
C ALA A 53 -2.03 0.83 -12.85
N GLY A 54 -1.05 0.20 -12.18
CA GLY A 54 0.27 -0.04 -12.76
C GLY A 54 1.09 1.24 -12.98
N ARG A 55 0.90 2.28 -12.17
CA ARG A 55 1.61 3.57 -12.23
C ARG A 55 2.62 3.74 -11.09
N PRO A 56 3.70 2.92 -11.02
CA PRO A 56 4.64 2.95 -9.91
C PRO A 56 5.36 4.29 -9.75
N ALA A 57 5.70 4.99 -10.84
CA ALA A 57 6.36 6.30 -10.77
C ALA A 57 5.50 7.36 -10.06
N ALA A 58 4.19 7.35 -10.28
CA ALA A 58 3.26 8.26 -9.61
C ALA A 58 3.10 7.86 -8.12
N ALA A 59 3.00 6.56 -7.82
CA ALA A 59 2.97 6.08 -6.45
C ALA A 59 4.26 6.43 -5.67
N ARG A 60 5.43 6.39 -6.35
CA ARG A 60 6.71 6.87 -5.81
C ARG A 60 6.68 8.36 -5.51
N ALA A 61 6.13 9.17 -6.39
CA ALA A 61 5.99 10.60 -6.17
C ALA A 61 5.09 10.96 -4.97
N VAL A 62 4.07 10.13 -4.68
CA VAL A 62 3.26 10.22 -3.47
C VAL A 62 4.09 9.83 -2.25
N TRP A 63 4.77 8.67 -2.31
CA TRP A 63 5.63 8.16 -1.23
C TRP A 63 6.69 9.17 -0.79
N ASP A 64 7.40 9.77 -1.75
CA ASP A 64 8.51 10.70 -1.49
C ASP A 64 8.06 12.03 -0.87
N ARG A 65 6.77 12.35 -0.99
CA ARG A 65 6.14 13.54 -0.42
C ARG A 65 5.48 13.30 0.93
N LEU A 66 5.16 12.05 1.29
CA LEU A 66 4.61 11.72 2.61
C LEU A 66 5.57 12.15 3.71
N ARG A 67 5.03 12.67 4.82
CA ARG A 67 5.84 12.93 6.02
C ARG A 67 6.52 11.64 6.53
N PRO A 68 7.75 11.74 7.07
CA PRO A 68 8.50 10.57 7.57
C PRO A 68 7.71 9.72 8.58
N SER A 69 6.99 10.37 9.50
CA SER A 69 6.18 9.68 10.52
C SER A 69 5.03 8.84 9.95
N LEU A 70 4.51 9.18 8.76
CA LEU A 70 3.51 8.36 8.08
C LEU A 70 4.13 7.13 7.43
N ARG A 71 5.34 7.25 6.87
CA ARG A 71 6.07 6.14 6.23
C ARG A 71 6.45 5.02 7.22
N GLU A 72 6.54 5.36 8.50
CA GLU A 72 6.81 4.40 9.58
C GLU A 72 5.58 3.56 9.96
N GLN A 73 4.38 3.98 9.59
CA GLN A 73 3.16 3.21 9.88
C GLN A 73 3.12 1.93 9.05
N GLY A 74 2.74 0.80 9.66
CA GLY A 74 2.78 -0.50 8.98
C GLY A 74 1.96 -0.58 7.68
N ARG A 75 0.85 0.15 7.59
CA ARG A 75 0.04 0.21 6.37
C ARG A 75 0.79 0.87 5.21
N PHE A 76 1.61 1.89 5.50
CA PHE A 76 2.48 2.53 4.52
C PHE A 76 3.71 1.66 4.21
N ARG A 77 4.24 0.92 5.18
CA ARG A 77 5.29 -0.09 4.93
C ARG A 77 4.84 -1.17 3.94
N LEU A 78 3.61 -1.67 4.07
CA LEU A 78 3.02 -2.59 3.08
C LEU A 78 2.92 -1.96 1.68
N LEU A 79 2.47 -0.70 1.58
CA LEU A 79 2.40 0.02 0.30
C LEU A 79 3.79 0.25 -0.29
N ALA A 80 4.81 0.48 0.54
CA ALA A 80 6.20 0.59 0.09
C ALA A 80 6.72 -0.73 -0.48
N ALA A 81 6.41 -1.87 0.15
CA ALA A 81 6.77 -3.17 -0.37
C ALA A 81 6.11 -3.43 -1.75
N ARG A 82 4.83 -3.08 -1.90
CA ARG A 82 4.13 -3.17 -3.19
C ARG A 82 4.73 -2.26 -4.26
N LEU A 83 5.11 -1.04 -3.89
CA LEU A 83 5.78 -0.10 -4.80
C LEU A 83 7.13 -0.66 -5.26
N LEU A 84 7.96 -1.15 -4.34
CA LEU A 84 9.23 -1.78 -4.66
C LEU A 84 9.04 -3.00 -5.59
N ALA A 85 8.00 -3.81 -5.34
CA ALA A 85 7.66 -4.94 -6.22
C ALA A 85 7.32 -4.46 -7.65
N ALA A 86 6.48 -3.43 -7.77
CA ALA A 86 6.06 -2.85 -9.05
C ALA A 86 7.22 -2.18 -9.81
N GLU A 87 8.24 -1.69 -9.11
CA GLU A 87 9.49 -1.16 -9.69
C GLU A 87 10.52 -2.27 -10.03
N GLY A 88 10.21 -3.53 -9.73
CA GLY A 88 11.11 -4.67 -9.98
C GLY A 88 12.15 -4.91 -8.87
N HIS A 89 12.08 -4.17 -7.76
CA HIS A 89 12.96 -4.32 -6.61
C HIS A 89 12.46 -5.39 -5.63
N VAL A 90 12.17 -6.59 -6.13
CA VAL A 90 11.58 -7.72 -5.37
C VAL A 90 12.38 -8.05 -4.10
N GLY A 91 13.71 -8.03 -4.16
CA GLY A 91 14.54 -8.28 -2.98
C GLY A 91 14.40 -7.22 -1.88
N ALA A 92 14.24 -5.95 -2.27
CA ALA A 92 13.99 -4.87 -1.33
C ALA A 92 12.56 -4.94 -0.76
N ALA A 93 11.57 -5.25 -1.60
CA ALA A 93 10.19 -5.46 -1.17
C ALA A 93 10.10 -6.57 -0.12
N ARG A 94 10.82 -7.68 -0.34
CA ARG A 94 10.89 -8.80 0.60
C ARG A 94 11.53 -8.41 1.94
N ARG A 95 12.61 -7.61 1.92
CA ARG A 95 13.23 -7.12 3.16
C ARG A 95 12.28 -6.32 4.03
N VAL A 96 11.34 -5.57 3.44
CA VAL A 96 10.33 -4.83 4.24
C VAL A 96 9.51 -5.76 5.12
N PHE A 97 9.17 -6.96 4.64
CA PHE A 97 8.49 -7.97 5.46
C PHE A 97 9.44 -8.65 6.45
N GLU A 98 10.70 -8.89 6.06
CA GLU A 98 11.69 -9.51 6.95
C GLU A 98 12.11 -8.58 8.10
N ASP A 99 12.08 -7.26 7.89
CA ASP A 99 12.42 -6.24 8.89
C ASP A 99 11.32 -6.07 9.97
N GLY A 100 10.10 -6.53 9.71
CA GLY A 100 9.00 -6.40 10.65
C GLY A 100 8.22 -5.09 10.53
N PHE A 101 6.88 -5.13 10.49
CA PHE A 101 6.03 -3.95 10.71
C PHE A 101 4.66 -4.30 11.29
N GLU A 102 4.17 -3.49 12.23
CA GLU A 102 2.83 -3.68 12.82
C GLU A 102 1.78 -2.82 12.11
N ILE A 103 0.64 -3.43 11.75
CA ILE A 103 -0.54 -2.72 11.25
C ILE A 103 -1.57 -2.65 12.39
N ALA A 104 -1.75 -1.45 12.97
CA ALA A 104 -2.60 -1.25 14.15
C ALA A 104 -4.10 -1.57 13.93
N ASP A 105 -4.63 -1.39 12.71
CA ASP A 105 -6.05 -1.58 12.38
C ASP A 105 -6.27 -2.80 11.47
N LEU A 106 -5.71 -3.96 11.83
CA LEU A 106 -5.78 -5.19 11.04
C LEU A 106 -7.14 -5.93 11.19
N ARG A 107 -8.25 -5.23 10.91
CA ARG A 107 -9.55 -5.86 10.66
C ARG A 107 -10.00 -5.49 9.24
N GLU A 108 -10.14 -6.52 8.40
CA GLU A 108 -10.26 -6.49 6.93
C GLU A 108 -8.99 -6.01 6.19
N GLY A 109 -8.09 -6.96 5.94
CA GLY A 109 -6.88 -6.77 5.12
C GLY A 109 -5.99 -8.01 5.00
N GLU A 110 -6.49 -9.17 5.45
CA GLU A 110 -5.75 -10.42 5.52
C GLU A 110 -5.39 -10.97 4.13
N GLU A 111 -6.29 -10.80 3.15
CA GLU A 111 -6.06 -11.17 1.75
C GLU A 111 -4.89 -10.39 1.14
N THR A 112 -4.77 -9.08 1.43
CA THR A 112 -3.75 -8.23 0.80
C THR A 112 -2.32 -8.58 1.21
N LEU A 113 -2.07 -9.01 2.45
CA LEU A 113 -0.71 -9.38 2.88
C LEU A 113 -0.23 -10.66 2.20
N SER A 114 -1.09 -11.68 2.18
CA SER A 114 -0.80 -12.98 1.57
C SER A 114 -0.60 -12.86 0.05
N GLU A 115 -1.44 -12.09 -0.63
CA GLU A 115 -1.33 -11.83 -2.08
C GLU A 115 -0.04 -11.11 -2.44
N VAL A 116 0.32 -10.06 -1.69
CA VAL A 116 1.55 -9.29 -1.95
C VAL A 116 2.78 -10.16 -1.72
N TRP A 117 2.80 -10.97 -0.67
CA TRP A 117 3.92 -11.88 -0.41
C TRP A 117 4.04 -12.96 -1.48
N ALA A 118 2.93 -13.56 -1.92
CA ALA A 118 2.92 -14.55 -2.99
C ALA A 118 3.42 -13.97 -4.33
N ALA A 119 3.15 -12.69 -4.61
CA ALA A 119 3.69 -12.01 -5.78
C ALA A 119 5.22 -11.76 -5.69
N LEU A 120 5.79 -11.77 -4.48
CA LEU A 120 7.22 -11.55 -4.24
C LEU A 120 8.01 -12.86 -4.17
N THR A 121 7.41 -13.94 -3.71
CA THR A 121 8.09 -15.22 -3.46
C THR A 121 7.13 -16.39 -3.30
N ASP A 122 7.57 -17.60 -3.67
CA ASP A 122 6.84 -18.86 -3.42
C ASP A 122 6.95 -19.37 -1.97
N ARG A 123 7.56 -18.60 -1.06
CA ARG A 123 7.74 -19.02 0.34
C ARG A 123 6.47 -18.78 1.14
N PRO A 124 6.20 -19.57 2.19
CA PRO A 124 5.10 -19.26 3.10
C PRO A 124 5.27 -17.87 3.72
N LEU A 125 4.14 -17.19 3.95
CA LEU A 125 4.10 -15.89 4.64
C LEU A 125 4.74 -16.04 6.03
N PRO A 126 5.53 -15.06 6.51
CA PRO A 126 6.09 -15.12 7.85
C PRO A 126 4.98 -15.30 8.91
N PRO A 127 5.21 -16.09 9.98
CA PRO A 127 4.18 -16.43 10.96
C PRO A 127 3.55 -15.22 11.66
N GLU A 128 4.31 -14.14 11.80
CA GLU A 128 3.87 -12.85 12.35
C GLU A 128 2.81 -12.13 11.50
N TYR A 129 2.66 -12.51 10.23
CA TYR A 129 1.64 -11.99 9.32
C TYR A 129 0.60 -13.03 8.87
N ASP A 130 0.81 -14.32 9.18
CA ASP A 130 -0.12 -15.41 8.85
C ASP A 130 -1.19 -15.51 9.95
N PHE A 131 -2.14 -14.57 9.93
CA PHE A 131 -3.26 -14.52 10.86
C PHE A 131 -4.36 -15.55 10.57
N ARG A 132 -4.19 -16.36 9.51
CA ARG A 132 -5.11 -17.42 9.18
C ARG A 132 -5.08 -18.41 10.32
N MET A 133 -6.17 -18.48 11.08
CA MET A 133 -6.40 -19.58 12.00
C MET A 133 -6.31 -20.88 11.20
N ARG A 134 -5.16 -21.56 11.29
CA ARG A 134 -5.09 -22.98 10.93
C ARG A 134 -6.12 -23.68 11.79
N PRO A 135 -7.11 -24.41 11.23
CA PRO A 135 -7.88 -25.32 12.05
C PRO A 135 -6.87 -26.27 12.69
N VAL A 136 -6.87 -26.34 14.01
CA VAL A 136 -6.16 -27.41 14.71
C VAL A 136 -6.82 -28.69 14.20
N SER A 137 -6.12 -29.48 13.40
CA SER A 137 -6.56 -30.86 13.15
C SER A 137 -6.18 -31.63 14.40
N PRO A 138 -7.14 -32.06 15.25
CA PRO A 138 -6.79 -33.00 16.31
C PRO A 138 -6.33 -34.30 15.66
N THR A 139 -5.12 -34.74 16.00
CA THR A 139 -4.69 -36.14 15.82
C THR A 139 -5.08 -36.94 17.04
#